data_AF-A0A4Q1VLX1-F1
#
_entry.id   AF-A0A4Q1VLX1-F1
#
_cell.length_a   1.000
_cell.length_b   1.000
_cell.length_c   1.000
_cell.angle_alpha   90.00
_cell.angle_beta   90.00
_cell.angle_gamma   90.00
#
_symmetry.space_group_name_H-M   'P 1'
#
loop_
_entity.id
_entity.type
_entity.pdbx_description
1 polymer ?
#
loop_
_entity_poly.entity_id
_entity_poly.type
_entity_poly.pdbx_seq_one_letter_code
_entity_poly.pdbx_strand_id
1 'polypeptide(L)'
;MAILIKDPDADRIVRELAARTGETITEAVKAAAQERLARLPKRGRIDMEKVEKLLAEIRTYRVDDPRTDDEIIGYDENGLPS
;
A
#
# COMPACT_ATOMS: atom_id res chain seq x y z
N MET A 1 11.45 24.30 5.69
CA MET A 1 10.35 24.17 6.68
C MET A 1 10.89 23.42 7.89
N ALA A 2 10.47 23.77 9.11
CA ALA A 2 11.01 23.18 10.35
C ALA A 2 9.94 22.33 11.06
N ILE A 3 10.36 21.20 11.63
CA ILE A 3 9.54 20.36 12.51
C ILE A 3 9.96 20.68 13.94
N LEU A 4 9.01 21.07 14.80
CA LEU A 4 9.25 21.30 16.22
C LEU A 4 8.66 20.15 17.03
N ILE A 5 9.51 19.42 17.74
CA ILE A 5 9.12 18.37 18.67
C ILE A 5 9.40 18.88 20.09
N LYS A 6 8.38 18.94 20.95
CA LYS A 6 8.47 19.40 22.36
C LYS A 6 8.32 18.23 23.33
N ASP A 7 8.93 17.10 22.99
CA ASP A 7 8.92 15.90 23.80
C ASP A 7 10.37 15.58 24.24
N PRO A 8 10.66 15.54 25.55
CA PRO A 8 12.03 15.35 26.04
C PRO A 8 12.58 13.95 25.75
N ASP A 9 11.73 12.92 25.68
CA ASP A 9 12.15 11.58 25.31
C ASP A 9 12.54 11.49 23.83
N ALA A 10 11.79 12.14 22.95
CA ALA A 10 12.12 12.23 21.55
C ALA A 10 13.46 12.94 21.31
N ASP A 11 13.74 14.05 22.01
CA ASP A 11 15.05 14.72 21.94
C ASP A 11 16.19 13.79 22.37
N ARG A 12 16.01 13.08 23.50
CA ARG A 12 17.00 12.09 23.98
C ARG A 12 17.26 10.99 22.96
N ILE A 13 16.20 10.37 22.41
CA ILE A 13 16.30 9.29 21.42
C ILE A 13 17.00 9.78 20.16
N VAL A 14 16.65 10.95 19.66
CA VAL A 14 17.24 11.52 18.44
C VAL A 14 18.72 11.87 18.63
N ARG A 15 19.10 12.43 19.80
CA ARG A 15 20.50 12.70 20.13
C ARG A 15 21.32 11.42 20.23
N GLU A 16 20.77 10.39 20.86
CA GLU A 16 21.42 9.10 20.97
C GLU A 16 21.60 8.44 19.59
N LEU A 17 20.58 8.51 18.73
CA LEU A 17 20.67 8.03 17.36
C LEU A 17 21.79 8.73 16.59
N ALA A 18 21.80 10.07 16.59
CA ALA A 18 22.82 10.87 15.92
C ALA A 18 24.24 10.55 16.44
N ALA A 19 24.40 10.40 17.76
CA ALA A 19 25.69 10.04 18.35
C ALA A 19 26.17 8.64 17.94
N ARG A 20 25.25 7.66 17.83
CA ARG A 20 25.58 6.30 17.41
C ARG A 20 25.86 6.18 15.91
N THR A 21 25.20 6.97 15.08
CA THR A 21 25.40 6.95 13.61
C THR A 21 26.51 7.89 13.15
N GLY A 22 26.94 8.84 13.99
CA GLY A 22 27.91 9.88 13.62
C GLY A 22 27.32 10.95 12.71
N GLU A 23 25.99 11.03 12.62
CA GLU A 23 25.27 11.97 11.77
C GLU A 23 24.84 13.21 12.56
N THR A 24 24.45 14.27 11.86
CA THR A 24 23.74 15.38 12.51
C THR A 24 22.34 14.94 12.95
N ILE A 25 21.77 15.61 13.97
CA ILE A 25 20.39 15.38 14.41
C ILE A 25 19.40 15.38 13.24
N THR A 26 19.57 16.31 12.29
CA THR A 26 18.68 16.42 11.13
C THR A 26 18.83 15.24 10.17
N GLU A 27 20.04 14.78 9.92
CA GLU A 27 20.30 13.62 9.06
C GLU A 27 19.78 12.34 9.69
N ALA A 28 20.06 12.11 10.97
CA ALA A 28 19.56 10.96 11.73
C ALA A 28 18.03 10.86 11.70
N VAL A 29 17.32 11.98 11.95
CA VAL A 29 15.85 12.01 11.89
C VAL A 29 15.35 11.76 10.48
N LYS A 30 15.98 12.37 9.47
CA LYS A 30 15.60 12.18 8.07
C LYS A 30 15.77 10.73 7.64
N ALA A 31 16.91 10.11 7.93
CA ALA A 31 17.21 8.72 7.61
C ALA A 31 16.22 7.77 8.31
N ALA A 32 16.02 7.93 9.62
CA ALA A 32 15.06 7.11 10.37
C ALA A 32 13.62 7.22 9.84
N ALA A 33 13.19 8.42 9.46
CA ALA A 33 11.88 8.65 8.86
C ALA A 33 11.77 7.99 7.48
N GLN A 34 12.79 8.12 6.62
CA GLN A 34 12.83 7.48 5.30
C GLN A 34 12.79 5.96 5.41
N GLU A 35 13.58 5.38 6.30
CA GLU A 35 13.57 3.94 6.55
C GLU A 35 12.21 3.45 7.04
N ARG A 36 11.59 4.18 7.98
CA ARG A 36 10.26 3.80 8.48
C ARG A 36 9.22 3.87 7.36
N LEU A 37 9.26 4.91 6.53
CA LEU A 37 8.38 5.03 5.36
C LEU A 37 8.61 3.91 4.35
N ALA A 38 9.85 3.47 4.14
CA ALA A 38 10.17 2.36 3.23
C ALA A 38 9.65 1.01 3.74
N ARG A 39 9.65 0.79 5.07
CA ARG A 39 9.11 -0.43 5.71
C ARG A 39 7.57 -0.46 5.75
N LEU A 40 6.93 0.71 5.70
CA LEU A 40 5.47 0.77 5.70
C LEU A 40 4.94 0.48 4.30
N PRO A 41 3.87 -0.32 4.16
CA PRO A 41 3.21 -0.46 2.88
C PRO A 41 2.74 0.93 2.43
N LYS A 42 2.99 1.29 1.17
CA LYS A 42 2.46 2.51 0.58
C LYS A 42 0.93 2.43 0.65
N ARG A 43 0.31 3.18 1.57
CA ARG A 43 -1.15 3.32 1.62
C ARG A 43 -1.65 3.73 0.24
N GLY A 44 -2.59 2.96 -0.32
CA GLY A 44 -3.21 3.23 -1.63
C GLY A 44 -2.44 2.76 -2.85
N ARG A 45 -1.28 2.10 -2.72
CA ARG A 45 -0.63 1.47 -3.88
C ARG A 45 -1.17 0.05 -4.02
N ILE A 46 -1.95 -0.17 -5.08
CA ILE A 46 -2.37 -1.52 -5.47
C ILE A 46 -1.11 -2.31 -5.83
N ASP A 47 -0.98 -3.48 -5.21
CA ASP A 47 0.06 -4.44 -5.54
C ASP A 47 -0.35 -5.16 -6.83
N MET A 48 0.11 -4.64 -7.96
CA MET A 48 -0.23 -5.18 -9.29
C MET A 48 0.27 -6.60 -9.48
N GLU A 49 1.38 -6.99 -8.85
CA GLU A 49 1.89 -8.36 -8.92
C GLU A 49 0.94 -9.33 -8.20
N LYS A 50 0.44 -8.92 -7.02
CA LYS A 50 -0.58 -9.67 -6.30
C LYS A 50 -1.90 -9.77 -7.08
N VAL A 51 -2.32 -8.68 -7.74
CA VAL A 51 -3.52 -8.67 -8.59
C VAL A 51 -3.36 -9.64 -9.76
N GLU A 52 -2.22 -9.59 -10.46
CA GLU A 52 -1.97 -10.45 -11.61
C GLU A 52 -1.93 -11.93 -11.21
N LYS A 53 -1.30 -12.24 -10.06
CA LYS A 53 -1.28 -13.60 -9.52
C LYS A 53 -2.69 -14.12 -9.21
N LEU A 54 -3.53 -13.29 -8.60
CA LEU A 54 -4.93 -13.64 -8.32
C LEU A 54 -5.74 -13.84 -9.60
N LEU A 55 -5.56 -12.97 -10.60
CA LEU A 55 -6.22 -13.12 -11.90
C LEU A 55 -5.77 -14.40 -12.63
N ALA A 56 -4.48 -14.74 -12.57
CA ALA A 56 -3.96 -15.97 -13.13
C ALA A 56 -4.60 -17.21 -12.47
N GLU A 57 -4.74 -17.20 -11.14
CA GLU A 57 -5.43 -18.26 -10.39
C GLU A 57 -6.89 -18.39 -10.82
N ILE A 58 -7.65 -17.29 -10.85
CA ILE A 58 -9.05 -17.27 -11.27
C ILE A 58 -9.23 -17.83 -12.69
N ARG A 59 -8.32 -17.51 -13.61
CA ARG A 59 -8.36 -18.02 -14.99
C ARG A 59 -8.17 -19.53 -15.12
N THR A 60 -7.66 -20.21 -14.08
CA THR A 60 -7.55 -21.67 -14.08
C THR A 60 -8.85 -22.38 -13.71
N TYR A 61 -9.84 -21.64 -13.19
CA TYR A 61 -11.09 -22.24 -12.75
C TYR A 61 -11.94 -22.72 -13.92
N ARG A 62 -12.64 -23.83 -13.71
CA ARG A 62 -13.58 -24.36 -14.69
C ARG A 62 -14.78 -23.41 -14.80
N VAL A 63 -15.20 -23.13 -16.02
CA VAL A 63 -16.45 -22.43 -16.29
C VAL A 63 -17.60 -23.42 -16.13
N ASP A 64 -18.39 -23.27 -15.07
CA ASP A 64 -19.55 -24.14 -14.78
C ASP A 64 -20.83 -23.68 -15.50
N ASP A 65 -20.92 -22.39 -15.84
CA ASP A 65 -22.03 -21.79 -16.57
C ASP A 65 -21.48 -21.08 -17.82
N PRO A 66 -21.78 -21.57 -19.03
CA PRO A 66 -21.25 -21.00 -20.26
C PRO A 66 -22.02 -19.76 -20.74
N ARG A 67 -23.09 -19.36 -20.04
CA ARG A 67 -23.86 -18.16 -20.38
C ARG A 67 -22.98 -16.91 -20.37
N THR A 68 -23.28 -15.98 -21.27
CA THR A 68 -22.65 -14.67 -21.25
C THR A 68 -23.06 -13.88 -20.01
N ASP A 69 -22.34 -12.81 -19.71
CA ASP A 69 -22.74 -11.84 -18.69
C ASP A 69 -24.16 -11.33 -18.91
N ASP A 70 -24.52 -10.99 -20.16
CA ASP A 70 -25.88 -10.56 -20.52
C ASP A 70 -26.94 -11.65 -20.25
N GLU A 71 -26.67 -12.91 -20.60
CA GLU A 71 -27.56 -14.05 -20.36
C GLU A 71 -27.68 -14.44 -18.88
N ILE A 72 -26.67 -14.12 -18.07
CA ILE A 72 -26.69 -14.30 -16.61
C ILE A 72 -27.47 -13.17 -15.94
N ILE A 73 -27.27 -11.94 -16.41
CA ILE A 73 -27.95 -10.74 -15.91
C ILE A 73 -29.44 -10.76 -16.30
N GLY A 74 -29.77 -11.25 -17.50
CA GLY A 74 -31.15 -11.46 -17.97
C GLY A 74 -31.89 -10.17 -18.32
N TYR A 75 -31.16 -9.13 -18.69
CA TYR A 75 -31.73 -7.86 -19.16
C TYR A 75 -31.16 -7.51 -20.53
N ASP A 76 -32.02 -7.04 -21.42
CA ASP A 76 -31.60 -6.50 -22.71
C ASP A 76 -30.93 -5.11 -22.56
N GLU A 77 -30.45 -4.55 -23.66
CA GLU A 77 -29.83 -3.21 -23.72
C GLU A 77 -30.72 -2.07 -23.21
N ASN A 78 -32.04 -2.31 -23.07
CA ASN A 78 -33.03 -1.36 -22.58
C ASN A 78 -33.41 -1.60 -21.10
N GLY A 79 -32.81 -2.59 -20.44
CA GLY A 79 -33.11 -2.96 -19.06
C GLY A 79 -34.43 -3.70 -18.91
N LEU A 80 -34.94 -4.33 -19.97
CA LEU A 80 -36.12 -5.18 -19.92
C LEU A 80 -35.71 -6.65 -19.75
N PRO A 81 -36.47 -7.46 -18.98
CA PRO A 81 -36.18 -8.88 -18.84
C PRO A 81 -36.18 -9.60 -20.19
N SER A 82 -35.12 -10.37 -20.47
CA SER A 82 -34.98 -11.23 -21.65
C SER A 82 -35.11 -12.72 -21.33
#